data_AF-A0A956WDR8-F1
#
_entry.id   AF-A0A956WDR8-F1
#
_cell.length_a   1.000
_cell.length_b   1.000
_cell.length_c   1.000
_cell.angle_alpha   90.00
_cell.angle_beta   90.00
_cell.angle_gamma   90.00
#
_symmetry.space_group_name_H-M   'P 1'
#
loop_
_entity.id
_entity.type
_entity.pdbx_description
1 polymer ?
#
loop_
_entity_poly.entity_id
_entity_poly.type
_entity_poly.pdbx_seq_one_letter_code
_entity_poly.pdbx_strand_id
1 'polypeptide(L)'
;MTEAANGNAPIAVTMIADFACPWCRIGKANLDAALASWTSAPVDVTYLPFFLDSSLPAEGKDFRENLTQKFQGAPLEAMFDRVSQAGAQSGLEFRWDLVGKSPNTTLAHQLIFIAPDDVKGPLSTAIYDAYFLQGKDITNLDTLVEIAAAAGLDRDEIRRRLESGEGSAEV
;
A
#
# COMPACT_ATOMS: atom_id res chain seq x y z
N MET A 1 43.94 22.01 2.20
CA MET A 1 42.68 22.02 1.43
C MET A 1 42.54 20.70 0.73
N THR A 2 41.75 19.78 1.31
CA THR A 2 41.02 18.72 0.61
C THR A 2 40.11 18.09 1.66
N GLU A 3 38.85 18.53 1.68
CA GLU A 3 37.77 17.94 2.47
C GLU A 3 37.39 16.57 1.92
N ALA A 4 36.92 15.73 2.84
CA ALA A 4 36.66 14.30 2.67
C ALA A 4 35.48 13.99 1.73
N ALA A 5 35.67 12.99 0.88
CA ALA A 5 34.58 12.24 0.24
C ALA A 5 34.41 10.91 0.97
N ASN A 6 33.79 10.92 2.15
CA ASN A 6 33.18 9.71 2.70
C ASN A 6 31.72 9.67 2.22
N GLY A 7 31.55 9.31 0.94
CA GLY A 7 30.24 8.97 0.38
C GLY A 7 29.81 7.62 0.92
N ASN A 8 28.94 7.63 1.93
CA ASN A 8 28.41 6.42 2.55
C ASN A 8 27.54 5.67 1.51
N ALA A 9 27.77 4.36 1.32
CA ALA A 9 26.98 3.55 0.40
C ALA A 9 25.48 3.59 0.77
N PRO A 10 24.55 3.52 -0.21
CA PRO A 10 23.12 3.52 0.09
C PRO A 10 22.74 2.36 1.01
N ILE A 11 21.85 2.65 1.97
CA ILE A 11 21.22 1.62 2.78
C ILE A 11 20.03 1.07 1.99
N ALA A 12 20.07 -0.22 1.70
CA ALA A 12 18.93 -0.90 1.07
C ALA A 12 17.87 -1.26 2.11
N VAL A 13 16.63 -0.86 1.87
CA VAL A 13 15.46 -1.24 2.67
C VAL A 13 14.45 -1.93 1.76
N THR A 14 14.02 -3.12 2.12
CA THR A 14 12.95 -3.83 1.41
C THR A 14 11.68 -3.83 2.25
N MET A 15 10.63 -3.19 1.75
CA MET A 15 9.31 -3.23 2.34
C MET A 15 8.46 -4.28 1.63
N ILE A 16 8.16 -5.37 2.34
CA ILE A 16 7.26 -6.43 1.88
C ILE A 16 5.89 -6.18 2.52
N ALA A 17 4.87 -5.93 1.72
CA ALA A 17 3.59 -5.46 2.24
C ALA A 17 2.40 -5.85 1.37
N ASP A 18 1.20 -5.81 1.96
CA ASP A 18 -0.07 -5.95 1.27
C ASP A 18 -0.92 -4.70 1.48
N PHE A 19 -1.64 -4.26 0.44
CA PHE A 19 -2.56 -3.12 0.50
C PHE A 19 -3.82 -3.40 1.32
N ALA A 20 -4.17 -4.68 1.53
CA ALA A 20 -5.24 -5.09 2.42
C ALA A 20 -4.82 -5.12 3.92
N CYS A 21 -3.53 -4.93 4.22
CA CYS A 21 -2.99 -5.05 5.58
C CYS A 21 -2.93 -3.68 6.28
N PRO A 22 -3.71 -3.45 7.35
CA PRO A 22 -3.65 -2.17 8.04
C PRO A 22 -2.36 -1.96 8.83
N TRP A 23 -1.72 -3.04 9.29
CA TRP A 23 -0.41 -2.96 9.93
C TRP A 23 0.70 -2.58 8.96
N CYS A 24 0.60 -2.98 7.68
CA CYS A 24 1.53 -2.53 6.65
C CYS A 24 1.39 -1.02 6.39
N ARG A 25 0.16 -0.47 6.39
CA ARG A 25 -0.07 0.98 6.34
C ARG A 25 0.59 1.71 7.51
N ILE A 26 0.43 1.20 8.73
CA ILE A 26 1.08 1.75 9.93
C ILE A 26 2.62 1.68 9.81
N GLY A 27 3.14 0.53 9.38
CA GLY A 27 4.57 0.34 9.13
C GLY A 27 5.12 1.31 8.09
N LYS A 28 4.39 1.55 7.02
CA LYS A 28 4.73 2.54 5.98
C LYS A 28 4.80 3.95 6.54
N ALA A 29 3.81 4.38 7.31
CA ALA A 29 3.81 5.70 7.93
C ALA A 29 5.00 5.90 8.87
N ASN A 30 5.34 4.87 9.66
CA ASN A 30 6.51 4.90 10.54
C ASN A 30 7.83 4.92 9.74
N LEU A 31 7.92 4.17 8.64
CA LEU A 31 9.08 4.20 7.74
C LEU A 31 9.23 5.59 7.10
N ASP A 32 8.16 6.17 6.58
CA ASP A 32 8.17 7.50 5.98
C ASP A 32 8.61 8.56 6.99
N ALA A 33 8.11 8.51 8.23
CA ALA A 33 8.52 9.41 9.30
C ALA A 33 10.01 9.25 9.66
N ALA A 34 10.50 8.00 9.73
CA ALA A 34 11.91 7.72 9.98
C ALA A 34 12.79 8.29 8.85
N LEU A 35 12.45 8.03 7.59
CA LEU A 35 13.16 8.52 6.41
C LEU A 35 13.17 10.05 6.34
N ALA A 36 12.05 10.71 6.67
CA ALA A 36 11.97 12.17 6.69
C ALA A 36 12.91 12.81 7.74
N SER A 37 13.18 12.11 8.84
CA SER A 37 14.12 12.55 9.88
C SER A 37 15.57 12.10 9.65
N TRP A 38 15.81 11.24 8.66
CA TRP A 38 17.10 10.61 8.42
C TRP A 38 18.00 11.49 7.55
N THR A 39 19.18 11.87 8.06
CA THR A 39 20.11 12.81 7.40
C THR A 39 21.49 12.22 7.11
N SER A 40 21.65 10.89 7.20
CA SER A 40 22.94 10.21 7.08
C SER A 40 23.14 9.65 5.67
N ALA A 41 23.27 8.33 5.52
CA ALA A 41 23.40 7.69 4.21
C ALA A 41 22.11 7.80 3.38
N PRO A 42 22.19 7.85 2.04
CA PRO A 42 21.04 7.62 1.17
C PRO A 42 20.34 6.30 1.52
N VAL A 43 19.03 6.25 1.35
CA VAL A 43 18.23 5.03 1.59
C VAL A 43 17.46 4.71 0.32
N ASP A 44 17.68 3.51 -0.20
CA ASP A 44 16.98 2.99 -1.37
C ASP A 44 15.90 2.01 -0.89
N VAL A 45 14.63 2.38 -1.10
CA VAL A 45 13.49 1.58 -0.66
C VAL A 45 12.93 0.78 -1.84
N THR A 46 12.99 -0.55 -1.72
CA THR A 46 12.32 -1.47 -2.65
C THR A 46 10.99 -1.90 -2.07
N TYR A 47 9.93 -1.81 -2.88
CA TYR A 47 8.59 -2.30 -2.52
C TYR A 47 8.37 -3.66 -3.17
N LEU A 48 8.08 -4.67 -2.36
CA LEU A 48 7.76 -6.02 -2.82
C LEU A 48 6.35 -6.41 -2.35
N PRO A 49 5.59 -7.11 -3.21
CA PRO A 49 4.23 -7.50 -2.89
C PRO A 49 4.20 -8.63 -1.88
N PHE A 50 3.12 -8.66 -1.11
CA PHE A 50 2.68 -9.79 -0.32
C PHE A 50 1.16 -9.92 -0.47
N PHE A 51 0.65 -11.15 -0.41
CA PHE A 51 -0.78 -11.42 -0.42
C PHE A 51 -1.20 -12.07 0.91
N LEU A 52 -1.95 -11.34 1.72
CA LEU A 52 -2.57 -11.86 2.94
C LEU A 52 -3.60 -12.96 2.65
N ASP A 53 -4.20 -12.92 1.47
CA ASP A 53 -5.15 -13.92 0.98
C ASP A 53 -5.16 -13.94 -0.56
N SER A 54 -4.32 -14.78 -1.15
CA SER A 54 -4.25 -14.98 -2.61
C SER A 54 -5.43 -15.79 -3.17
N SER A 55 -6.34 -16.27 -2.31
CA SER A 55 -7.53 -17.02 -2.74
C SER A 55 -8.75 -16.14 -3.00
N LEU A 56 -8.66 -14.83 -2.71
CA LEU A 56 -9.74 -13.89 -2.99
C LEU A 56 -9.99 -13.78 -4.50
N PRO A 57 -11.25 -13.81 -4.95
CA PRO A 57 -11.57 -13.58 -6.36
C PRO A 57 -11.19 -12.15 -6.77
N ALA A 58 -11.06 -11.90 -8.07
CA ALA A 58 -10.57 -10.63 -8.59
C ALA A 58 -11.41 -9.42 -8.10
N GLU A 59 -12.73 -9.61 -8.00
CA GLU A 59 -13.68 -8.63 -7.51
C GLU A 59 -13.67 -8.41 -5.98
N GLY A 60 -12.88 -9.20 -5.25
CA GLY A 60 -12.85 -9.23 -3.78
C GLY A 60 -14.10 -9.87 -3.16
N LYS A 61 -14.22 -9.73 -1.84
CA LYS A 61 -15.41 -10.17 -1.08
C LYS A 61 -15.90 -9.04 -0.18
N ASP A 62 -17.12 -9.15 0.35
CA ASP A 62 -17.55 -8.27 1.43
C ASP A 62 -16.54 -8.29 2.58
N PHE A 63 -16.18 -7.11 3.08
CA PHE A 63 -15.13 -6.96 4.08
C PHE A 63 -15.47 -7.68 5.39
N ARG A 64 -16.67 -7.43 5.93
CA ARG A 64 -17.06 -7.92 7.26
C ARG A 64 -17.37 -9.40 7.23
N GLU A 65 -18.04 -9.89 6.18
CA GLU A 65 -18.31 -11.32 6.01
C GLU A 65 -17.00 -12.11 5.89
N ASN A 66 -16.06 -11.63 5.06
CA ASN A 66 -14.78 -12.30 4.85
C ASN A 66 -13.95 -12.33 6.15
N LEU A 67 -13.86 -11.23 6.90
CA LEU A 67 -13.13 -11.20 8.16
C LEU A 67 -13.80 -12.06 9.25
N THR A 68 -15.12 -12.09 9.30
CA THR A 68 -15.87 -12.94 10.23
C THR A 68 -15.55 -14.41 9.99
N GLN A 69 -15.52 -14.83 8.71
CA GLN A 69 -15.12 -16.18 8.33
C GLN A 69 -13.65 -16.44 8.67
N LYS A 70 -12.74 -15.53 8.26
CA LYS A 70 -11.28 -15.67 8.44
C LYS A 70 -10.88 -15.80 9.90
N PHE A 71 -11.50 -15.02 10.78
CA PHE A 71 -11.21 -15.03 12.22
C PHE A 71 -12.22 -15.87 13.03
N GLN A 72 -13.02 -16.70 12.37
CA GLN A 72 -13.92 -17.67 13.01
C GLN A 72 -14.83 -17.02 14.08
N GLY A 73 -15.37 -15.84 13.78
CA GLY A 73 -16.27 -15.11 14.67
C GLY A 73 -15.59 -14.33 15.81
N ALA A 74 -14.27 -14.13 15.77
CA ALA A 74 -13.58 -13.23 16.71
C ALA A 74 -14.20 -11.82 16.70
N PRO A 75 -14.13 -11.07 17.83
CA PRO A 75 -14.72 -9.74 17.93
C PRO A 75 -13.97 -8.71 17.07
N LEU A 76 -14.43 -8.53 15.82
CA LEU A 76 -13.77 -7.67 14.83
C LEU A 76 -13.60 -6.23 15.32
N GLU A 77 -14.60 -5.66 16.01
CA GLU A 77 -14.53 -4.27 16.49
C GLU A 77 -13.39 -4.08 17.50
N ALA A 78 -13.11 -5.04 18.37
CA ALA A 78 -11.95 -4.97 19.28
C ALA A 78 -10.61 -5.04 18.51
N MET A 79 -10.57 -5.77 17.39
CA MET A 79 -9.40 -5.80 16.52
C MET A 79 -9.22 -4.47 15.78
N PHE A 80 -10.30 -3.90 15.26
CA PHE A 80 -10.32 -2.60 14.60
C PHE A 80 -9.89 -1.49 15.55
N ASP A 81 -10.42 -1.46 16.78
CA ASP A 81 -10.03 -0.50 17.81
C ASP A 81 -8.54 -0.55 18.11
N ARG A 82 -7.98 -1.76 18.25
CA ARG A 82 -6.54 -1.94 18.47
C ARG A 82 -5.72 -1.37 17.32
N VAL A 83 -6.13 -1.62 16.09
CA VAL A 83 -5.46 -1.10 14.89
C VAL A 83 -5.60 0.42 14.80
N SER A 84 -6.79 0.96 15.04
CA SER A 84 -7.06 2.41 15.04
C SER A 84 -6.23 3.15 16.08
N GLN A 85 -6.10 2.59 17.30
CA GLN A 85 -5.27 3.18 18.35
C GLN A 85 -3.79 3.21 17.98
N ALA A 86 -3.27 2.14 17.38
CA ALA A 86 -1.91 2.11 16.87
C ALA A 86 -1.72 3.06 15.68
N GLY A 87 -2.71 3.11 14.77
CA GLY A 87 -2.73 4.04 13.65
C GLY A 87 -2.66 5.50 14.07
N ALA A 88 -3.45 5.88 15.07
CA ALA A 88 -3.46 7.25 15.60
C ALA A 88 -2.09 7.67 16.16
N GLN A 89 -1.34 6.74 16.78
CA GLN A 89 0.03 7.01 17.25
C GLN A 89 1.01 7.27 16.09
N SER A 90 0.71 6.75 14.90
CA SER A 90 1.44 6.98 13.66
C SER A 90 0.82 8.07 12.78
N GLY A 91 -0.14 8.86 13.30
CA GLY A 91 -0.80 9.93 12.56
C GLY A 91 -1.82 9.47 11.51
N LEU A 92 -2.29 8.23 11.58
CA LEU A 92 -3.24 7.63 10.64
C LEU A 92 -4.64 7.52 11.22
N GLU A 93 -5.64 7.88 10.41
CA GLU A 93 -7.05 7.60 10.68
C GLU A 93 -7.51 6.38 9.87
N PHE A 94 -8.31 5.50 10.49
CA PHE A 94 -8.95 4.36 9.84
C PHE A 94 -10.48 4.52 9.90
N ARG A 95 -11.12 4.40 8.74
CA ARG A 95 -12.57 4.52 8.57
C ARG A 95 -13.18 3.17 8.21
N TRP A 96 -13.19 2.26 9.18
CA TRP A 96 -13.71 0.89 9.05
C TRP A 96 -15.20 0.83 8.66
N ASP A 97 -15.94 1.90 8.89
CA ASP A 97 -17.32 2.09 8.44
C ASP A 97 -17.42 2.28 6.91
N LEU A 98 -16.36 2.77 6.26
CA LEU A 98 -16.31 2.99 4.81
C LEU A 98 -15.73 1.80 4.03
N VAL A 99 -14.97 0.92 4.69
CA VAL A 99 -14.33 -0.23 4.02
C VAL A 99 -15.39 -1.27 3.66
N GLY A 100 -15.74 -1.33 2.37
CA GLY A 100 -16.76 -2.25 1.85
C GLY A 100 -16.26 -3.64 1.46
N LYS A 101 -14.99 -3.75 1.03
CA LYS A 101 -14.46 -5.01 0.48
C LYS A 101 -13.18 -5.47 1.15
N SER A 102 -13.00 -6.78 1.26
CA SER A 102 -11.68 -7.42 1.32
C SER A 102 -11.15 -7.54 -0.11
N PRO A 103 -10.16 -6.73 -0.50
CA PRO A 103 -9.73 -6.65 -1.89
C PRO A 103 -8.77 -7.80 -2.24
N ASN A 104 -8.88 -8.32 -3.46
CA ASN A 104 -7.73 -8.91 -4.11
C ASN A 104 -6.79 -7.78 -4.54
N THR A 105 -5.53 -7.82 -4.10
CA THR A 105 -4.58 -6.71 -4.24
C THR A 105 -3.64 -6.84 -5.43
N THR A 106 -3.85 -7.81 -6.33
CA THR A 106 -2.98 -8.04 -7.50
C THR A 106 -2.86 -6.78 -8.36
N LEU A 107 -3.98 -6.15 -8.74
CA LEU A 107 -3.93 -4.93 -9.56
C LEU A 107 -3.20 -3.77 -8.87
N ALA A 108 -3.37 -3.61 -7.55
CA ALA A 108 -2.68 -2.58 -6.78
C ALA A 108 -1.17 -2.85 -6.73
N HIS A 109 -0.76 -4.10 -6.57
CA HIS A 109 0.64 -4.51 -6.63
C HIS A 109 1.24 -4.30 -8.03
N GLN A 110 0.51 -4.66 -9.09
CA GLN A 110 0.94 -4.39 -10.47
C GLN A 110 1.15 -2.90 -10.69
N LEU A 111 0.24 -2.05 -10.22
CA LEU A 111 0.37 -0.61 -10.33
C LEU A 111 1.66 -0.10 -9.68
N ILE A 112 2.01 -0.58 -8.48
CA ILE A 112 3.28 -0.23 -7.84
C ILE A 112 4.47 -0.76 -8.63
N PHE A 113 4.40 -1.99 -9.14
CA PHE A 113 5.49 -2.58 -9.91
C PHE A 113 5.83 -1.75 -11.15
N ILE A 114 4.81 -1.32 -11.91
CA ILE A 114 4.98 -0.58 -13.18
C ILE A 114 5.26 0.92 -13.01
N ALA A 115 5.06 1.48 -11.82
CA ALA A 115 5.27 2.89 -11.53
C ALA A 115 6.77 3.26 -11.51
N PRO A 116 7.13 4.51 -11.83
CA PRO A 116 8.49 5.03 -11.60
C PRO A 116 8.89 4.93 -10.13
N ASP A 117 10.16 4.65 -9.86
CA ASP A 117 10.66 4.39 -8.49
C ASP A 117 10.43 5.57 -7.53
N ASP A 118 10.57 6.81 -8.00
CA ASP A 118 10.32 8.04 -7.24
C ASP A 118 8.83 8.25 -6.91
N VAL A 119 7.92 7.61 -7.64
CA VAL A 119 6.47 7.68 -7.44
C VAL A 119 5.95 6.53 -6.56
N LYS A 120 6.64 5.38 -6.48
CA LYS A 120 6.17 4.18 -5.74
C LYS A 120 5.84 4.46 -4.27
N GLY A 121 6.67 5.24 -3.59
CA GLY A 121 6.47 5.57 -2.18
C GLY A 121 5.19 6.38 -1.92
N PRO A 122 5.03 7.56 -2.55
CA PRO A 122 3.79 8.34 -2.49
C PRO A 122 2.56 7.60 -3.00
N LEU A 123 2.69 6.85 -4.09
CA LEU A 123 1.58 6.09 -4.69
C LEU A 123 1.09 4.99 -3.75
N SER A 124 1.99 4.29 -3.06
CA SER A 124 1.64 3.29 -2.04
C SER A 124 0.82 3.92 -0.91
N THR A 125 1.22 5.10 -0.42
CA THR A 125 0.46 5.84 0.59
C THR A 125 -0.94 6.21 0.08
N ALA A 126 -1.04 6.68 -1.16
CA ALA A 126 -2.32 7.05 -1.77
C ALA A 126 -3.27 5.84 -1.93
N ILE A 127 -2.77 4.65 -2.28
CA ILE A 127 -3.57 3.42 -2.34
C ILE A 127 -4.06 3.02 -0.94
N TYR A 128 -3.20 3.09 0.07
CA TYR A 128 -3.58 2.81 1.45
C TYR A 128 -4.67 3.77 1.96
N ASP A 129 -4.56 5.06 1.67
CA ASP A 129 -5.55 6.05 2.08
C ASP A 129 -6.87 5.88 1.31
N ALA A 130 -6.79 5.59 0.00
CA ALA A 130 -7.97 5.28 -0.79
C ALA A 130 -8.76 4.12 -0.16
N TYR A 131 -8.08 3.06 0.27
CA TYR A 131 -8.73 1.90 0.87
C TYR A 131 -9.20 2.15 2.32
N PHE A 132 -8.30 2.51 3.23
CA PHE A 132 -8.56 2.54 4.67
C PHE A 132 -9.19 3.83 5.20
N LEU A 133 -9.04 4.95 4.49
CA LEU A 133 -9.56 6.25 4.91
C LEU A 133 -10.76 6.69 4.05
N GLN A 134 -10.73 6.40 2.75
CA GLN A 134 -11.77 6.84 1.80
C GLN A 134 -12.78 5.73 1.45
N GLY A 135 -12.51 4.47 1.82
CA GLY A 135 -13.39 3.33 1.52
C GLY A 135 -13.49 2.98 0.04
N LYS A 136 -12.53 3.42 -0.78
CA LYS A 136 -12.51 3.13 -2.22
C LYS A 136 -12.16 1.67 -2.47
N ASP A 137 -12.80 1.11 -3.50
CA ASP A 137 -12.53 -0.25 -3.96
C ASP A 137 -11.26 -0.30 -4.82
N ILE A 138 -10.17 -0.80 -4.23
CA ILE A 138 -8.87 -0.96 -4.90
C ILE A 138 -8.78 -2.24 -5.76
N THR A 139 -9.85 -3.03 -5.86
CA THR A 139 -9.97 -4.08 -6.90
C THR A 139 -10.41 -3.50 -8.24
N ASN A 140 -10.93 -2.27 -8.24
CA ASN A 140 -11.42 -1.60 -9.44
C ASN A 140 -10.28 -0.88 -10.18
N LEU A 141 -10.10 -1.22 -11.44
CA LEU A 141 -9.10 -0.62 -12.33
C LEU A 141 -9.24 0.91 -12.43
N ASP A 142 -10.46 1.42 -12.57
CA ASP A 142 -10.71 2.86 -12.72
C ASP A 142 -10.28 3.62 -11.47
N THR A 143 -10.56 3.06 -10.28
CA THR A 143 -10.08 3.59 -9.00
C THR A 143 -8.55 3.70 -8.98
N LEU A 144 -7.85 2.64 -9.37
CA LEU A 144 -6.39 2.61 -9.36
C LEU A 144 -5.78 3.58 -10.38
N VAL A 145 -6.38 3.67 -11.57
CA VAL A 145 -6.00 4.64 -12.61
C VAL A 145 -6.20 6.07 -12.13
N GLU A 146 -7.27 6.36 -11.40
CA GLU A 146 -7.51 7.67 -10.80
C GLU A 146 -6.47 8.03 -9.73
N ILE A 147 -6.12 7.07 -8.87
CA ILE A 147 -5.07 7.24 -7.86
C ILE A 147 -3.73 7.52 -8.53
N ALA A 148 -3.39 6.75 -9.57
CA ALA A 148 -2.16 6.93 -10.35
C ALA A 148 -2.11 8.30 -11.04
N ALA A 149 -3.22 8.74 -11.64
CA ALA A 149 -3.31 10.04 -12.30
C ALA A 149 -3.17 11.19 -11.30
N ALA A 150 -3.75 11.07 -10.10
CA ALA A 150 -3.57 12.05 -9.03
C ALA A 150 -2.10 12.12 -8.54
N ALA A 151 -1.34 11.04 -8.71
CA ALA A 151 0.10 10.99 -8.46
C ALA A 151 0.96 11.48 -9.65
N GLY A 152 0.33 12.02 -10.72
CA GLY A 152 1.01 12.60 -11.88
C GLY A 152 1.35 11.62 -13.00
N LEU A 153 0.84 10.38 -12.93
CA LEU A 153 1.03 9.38 -13.99
C LEU A 153 0.02 9.56 -15.13
N ASP A 154 0.40 9.20 -16.36
CA ASP A 154 -0.50 9.28 -17.51
C ASP A 154 -1.62 8.25 -17.39
N ARG A 155 -2.86 8.76 -17.40
CA ARG A 155 -4.07 7.95 -17.16
C ARG A 155 -4.23 6.82 -18.17
N ASP A 156 -4.05 7.14 -19.45
CA ASP A 156 -4.34 6.20 -20.54
C ASP A 156 -3.21 5.17 -20.65
N GLU A 157 -1.97 5.56 -20.39
CA GLU A 157 -0.83 4.64 -20.32
C GLU A 157 -0.96 3.67 -19.16
N ILE A 158 -1.26 4.13 -17.94
CA ILE A 158 -1.43 3.24 -16.78
C ILE A 158 -2.57 2.26 -17.01
N ARG A 159 -3.71 2.73 -17.55
CA ARG A 159 -4.81 1.84 -17.91
C ARG A 159 -4.35 0.75 -18.87
N ARG A 160 -3.72 1.12 -19.99
CA ARG A 160 -3.25 0.16 -21.00
C ARG A 160 -2.30 -0.88 -20.42
N ARG A 161 -1.35 -0.47 -19.57
CA ARG A 161 -0.35 -1.36 -18.95
C ARG A 161 -0.98 -2.33 -17.95
N LEU A 162 -1.96 -1.87 -17.16
CA LEU A 162 -2.69 -2.76 -16.24
C LEU A 162 -3.60 -3.73 -17.00
N GLU A 163 -4.30 -3.28 -18.04
CA GLU A 163 -5.16 -4.12 -18.88
C GLU A 163 -4.37 -5.18 -19.68
N SER A 164 -3.13 -4.87 -20.07
CA SER A 164 -2.24 -5.84 -20.74
C SER A 164 -1.67 -6.90 -19.79
N GLY A 165 -1.87 -6.74 -18.47
CA GLY A 165 -1.32 -7.63 -17.46
C GLY A 165 0.16 -7.40 -17.19
N GLU A 166 0.72 -6.24 -17.53
CA GLU A 166 2.11 -5.92 -17.21
C GLU A 166 2.36 -6.01 -15.69
N GLY A 167 3.47 -6.62 -15.29
CA GLY A 167 3.80 -6.84 -13.89
C GLY A 167 3.07 -8.02 -13.23
N SER A 168 2.17 -8.73 -13.93
CA SER A 168 1.39 -9.84 -13.33
C SER A 168 2.21 -11.08 -12.97
N ALA A 169 3.36 -11.31 -13.63
CA ALA A 169 4.23 -12.44 -13.34
C ALA A 169 5.23 -12.12 -12.21
N GLU A 170 5.39 -10.84 -11.91
CA GLU A 170 6.34 -10.27 -10.98
C GLU A 170 5.71 -9.96 -9.62
N VAL A 171 4.38 -9.97 -9.54
CA VAL A 171 3.64 -9.78 -8.28
C VAL A 171 3.12 -11.06 -7.68
#